data_AF-A0A7R9D3Z6-F1
#
_entry.id   AF-A0A7R9D3Z6-F1
#
_cell.length_a   1.000
_cell.length_b   1.000
_cell.length_c   1.000
_cell.angle_alpha   90.00
_cell.angle_beta   90.00
_cell.angle_gamma   90.00
#
_symmetry.space_group_name_H-M   'P 1'
#
loop_
_entity.id
_entity.type
_entity.pdbx_description
1 polymer ?
#
loop_
_entity_poly.entity_id
_entity_poly.type
_entity_poly.pdbx_seq_one_letter_code
_entity_poly.pdbx_strand_id
1 'polypeptide(L)'
;MATNTFSSAFRKIDVDQYNEDNYREEEVVELQSPPGGPDENEVDNALNLTMRVLLAIKSSQIEDAVNALDRDQVDVLMKYVYRGFETPSEGSSGHLLVWHEKAYAVGGVGSIMRVLTDTKKV
;
A
#
# COMPACT_ATOMS: atom_id res chain seq x y z
N MET A 1 51.35 -6.56 27.91
CA MET A 1 50.00 -7.03 28.24
C MET A 1 49.12 -6.77 27.04
N ALA A 2 48.52 -7.80 26.43
CA ALA A 2 47.57 -7.61 25.33
C ALA A 2 46.24 -7.13 25.91
N THR A 3 45.77 -5.94 25.51
CA THR A 3 44.45 -5.42 25.86
C THR A 3 43.39 -6.27 25.18
N ASN A 4 42.51 -6.88 25.97
CA ASN A 4 41.43 -7.73 25.49
C ASN A 4 40.46 -6.95 24.59
N THR A 5 40.43 -7.25 23.29
CA THR A 5 39.49 -6.71 22.31
C THR A 5 38.17 -7.51 22.28
N PHE A 6 37.56 -7.75 23.44
CA PHE A 6 36.27 -8.50 23.53
C PHE A 6 35.05 -7.70 23.06
N SER A 7 35.21 -6.43 22.70
CA SER A 7 34.09 -5.63 22.21
C SER A 7 33.73 -6.05 20.79
N SER A 8 32.59 -6.73 20.62
CA SER A 8 32.01 -7.04 19.30
C SER A 8 31.20 -5.88 18.70
N ALA A 9 31.25 -4.69 19.30
CA ALA A 9 30.43 -3.54 18.90
C ALA A 9 30.61 -3.17 17.41
N PHE A 10 31.81 -3.34 16.86
CA PHE A 10 32.10 -3.10 15.44
C PHE A 10 31.36 -4.05 14.48
N ARG A 11 30.97 -5.25 14.93
CA ARG A 11 30.23 -6.23 14.11
C ARG A 11 28.72 -5.96 14.07
N LYS A 12 28.24 -5.00 14.87
CA LYS A 12 26.84 -4.57 14.88
C LYS A 12 26.57 -3.46 13.88
N ILE A 13 27.61 -2.91 13.27
CA ILE A 13 27.49 -1.86 12.26
C ILE A 13 27.13 -2.54 10.95
N ASP A 14 25.97 -2.20 10.41
CA ASP A 14 25.57 -2.57 9.06
C ASP A 14 26.33 -1.69 8.07
N VAL A 15 27.44 -2.20 7.55
CA VAL A 15 28.27 -1.52 6.55
C VAL A 15 27.58 -1.47 5.20
N ASP A 16 26.63 -2.38 4.93
CA ASP A 16 25.94 -2.45 3.64
C ASP A 16 25.04 -1.22 3.46
N GLN A 17 24.50 -0.63 4.52
CA GLN A 17 23.72 0.61 4.47
C GLN A 17 24.45 1.78 3.78
N TYR A 18 25.79 1.79 3.81
CA TYR A 18 26.62 2.85 3.25
C TYR A 18 27.21 2.49 1.87
N ASN A 19 26.87 1.33 1.31
CA ASN A 19 27.33 0.92 -0.01
C ASN A 19 26.68 1.80 -1.10
N GLU A 20 27.51 2.44 -1.93
CA GLU A 20 27.06 3.30 -3.04
C GLU A 20 26.37 2.53 -4.16
N ASP A 21 26.69 1.23 -4.31
CA ASP A 21 26.08 0.34 -5.31
C ASP A 21 24.69 -0.18 -4.89
N ASN A 22 24.24 0.10 -3.67
CA ASN A 22 22.91 -0.30 -3.25
C ASN A 22 21.84 0.41 -4.08
N TYR A 23 20.81 -0.35 -4.46
CA TYR A 23 19.63 0.24 -5.08
C TYR A 23 19.03 1.31 -4.16
N ARG A 24 18.96 2.54 -4.67
CA ARG A 24 18.20 3.62 -4.06
C ARG A 24 16.95 3.79 -4.89
N GLU A 25 15.80 3.89 -4.24
CA GLU A 25 14.60 4.32 -4.92
C GLU A 25 14.89 5.69 -5.54
N GLU A 26 14.95 5.75 -6.87
CA GLU A 26 15.01 7.04 -7.55
C GLU A 26 13.72 7.76 -7.21
N GLU A 27 13.83 8.96 -6.66
CA GLU A 27 12.70 9.86 -6.52
C GLU A 27 12.20 10.16 -7.93
N VAL A 28 11.15 9.45 -8.36
CA VAL A 28 10.53 9.67 -9.66
C VAL A 28 10.07 11.11 -9.67
N VAL A 29 10.82 11.97 -10.34
CA VAL A 29 10.47 13.37 -10.62
C VAL A 29 9.32 13.35 -11.62
N GLU A 30 8.16 12.86 -11.20
CA GLU A 30 6.90 13.29 -11.80
C GLU A 30 6.83 14.78 -11.49
N LEU A 31 6.86 15.59 -12.54
CA LEU A 31 6.79 17.06 -12.53
C LEU A 31 5.53 17.65 -11.82
N GLN A 32 4.78 16.83 -11.08
CA GLN A 32 3.52 17.15 -10.42
C GLN A 32 3.47 16.74 -8.94
N SER A 33 4.51 16.14 -8.36
CA SER A 33 4.53 15.76 -6.93
C SER A 33 5.70 16.41 -6.19
N PRO A 34 5.51 16.91 -4.95
CA PRO A 34 6.59 17.45 -4.12
C PRO A 34 7.70 16.40 -3.87
N PRO A 35 8.93 16.84 -3.52
CA PRO A 35 10.09 15.96 -3.25
C PRO A 35 10.00 15.21 -1.89
N GLY A 36 8.87 14.56 -1.70
CA GLY A 36 8.45 13.81 -0.53
C GLY A 36 7.11 13.25 -0.91
N GLY A 37 6.89 11.95 -0.71
CA GLY A 37 5.64 11.29 -1.07
C GLY A 37 4.39 12.02 -0.54
N PRO A 38 3.19 11.56 -0.92
CA PRO A 38 1.94 12.19 -0.48
C PRO A 38 1.91 12.36 1.05
N ASP A 39 1.40 13.50 1.52
CA ASP A 39 1.33 13.81 2.96
C ASP A 39 0.57 12.70 3.69
N GLU A 40 1.18 12.14 4.73
CA GLU A 40 0.63 10.97 5.44
C GLU A 40 -0.79 11.24 5.99
N ASN A 41 -1.09 12.49 6.39
CA ASN A 41 -2.43 12.86 6.83
C ASN A 41 -3.41 12.93 5.66
N GLU A 42 -3.00 13.41 4.49
CA GLU A 42 -3.86 13.43 3.29
C GLU A 42 -4.21 12.00 2.86
N VAL A 43 -3.22 11.11 2.90
CA VAL A 43 -3.37 9.68 2.62
C VAL A 43 -4.35 9.02 3.60
N ASP A 44 -4.17 9.24 4.90
CA ASP A 44 -5.06 8.71 5.93
C ASP A 44 -6.49 9.27 5.82
N ASN A 45 -6.64 10.55 5.47
CA ASN A 45 -7.94 11.16 5.24
C ASN A 45 -8.65 10.52 4.03
N ALA A 46 -7.92 10.28 2.94
CA ALA A 46 -8.44 9.61 1.75
C ALA A 46 -8.83 8.15 2.05
N LEU A 47 -8.02 7.44 2.83
CA LEU A 47 -8.32 6.07 3.29
C LEU A 47 -9.60 6.07 4.12
N ASN A 48 -9.71 6.96 5.12
CA ASN A 48 -10.89 7.04 6.00
C ASN A 48 -12.18 7.34 5.22
N LEU A 49 -12.11 8.24 4.24
CA LEU A 49 -13.25 8.53 3.36
C LEU A 49 -13.61 7.32 2.51
N THR A 50 -12.62 6.66 1.90
CA THR A 50 -12.83 5.48 1.07
C THR A 50 -13.46 4.35 1.88
N MET A 51 -12.94 4.07 3.07
CA MET A 51 -13.49 3.05 3.98
C MET A 51 -14.95 3.32 4.35
N ARG A 52 -15.33 4.58 4.59
CA ARG A 52 -16.73 4.94 4.84
C ARG A 52 -17.64 4.63 3.65
N VAL A 53 -17.18 4.90 2.43
CA VAL A 53 -17.96 4.61 1.21
C VAL A 53 -18.08 3.10 0.99
N LEU A 54 -16.96 2.37 1.06
CA LEU A 54 -16.94 0.92 0.82
C LEU A 54 -17.85 0.17 1.80
N LEU A 55 -17.84 0.56 3.08
CA LEU A 55 -18.66 -0.07 4.12
C LEU A 55 -20.13 0.35 4.07
N ALA A 56 -20.47 1.50 3.46
CA ALA A 56 -21.85 1.96 3.33
C ALA A 56 -22.61 1.29 2.17
N ILE A 57 -21.90 0.85 1.13
CA ILE A 57 -22.48 0.17 -0.04
C ILE A 57 -22.89 -1.26 0.34
N LYS A 58 -24.12 -1.64 0.00
CA LYS A 58 -24.63 -3.00 0.26
C LYS A 58 -23.93 -4.01 -0.64
N SER A 59 -23.71 -5.24 -0.16
CA SER A 59 -23.03 -6.29 -0.91
C SER A 59 -23.67 -6.58 -2.29
N SER A 60 -25.00 -6.42 -2.41
CA SER A 60 -25.72 -6.59 -3.66
C SER A 60 -25.45 -5.52 -4.72
N GLN A 61 -24.83 -4.40 -4.36
CA GLN A 61 -24.54 -3.27 -5.24
C GLN A 61 -23.05 -3.16 -5.60
N ILE A 62 -22.20 -3.97 -4.95
CA ILE A 62 -20.74 -3.92 -5.13
C ILE A 62 -20.35 -4.27 -6.57
N GLU A 63 -20.96 -5.29 -7.16
CA GLU A 63 -20.64 -5.74 -8.51
C GLU A 63 -20.90 -4.64 -9.55
N ASP A 64 -22.06 -3.99 -9.49
CA ASP A 64 -22.40 -2.86 -10.37
C ASP A 64 -21.45 -1.68 -10.17
N ALA A 65 -21.08 -1.39 -8.91
CA ALA A 65 -20.14 -0.31 -8.60
C ALA A 65 -18.74 -0.57 -9.17
N VAL A 66 -18.23 -1.80 -9.06
CA VAL A 66 -16.92 -2.19 -9.61
C VAL A 66 -16.94 -2.16 -11.14
N ASN A 67 -18.03 -2.63 -11.76
CA ASN A 67 -18.17 -2.63 -13.23
C ASN A 67 -18.26 -1.21 -13.83
N ALA A 68 -18.58 -0.20 -13.03
CA ALA A 68 -18.59 1.20 -13.44
C ALA A 68 -17.19 1.86 -13.41
N LEU A 69 -16.20 1.19 -12.82
CA LEU A 69 -14.82 1.69 -12.73
C LEU A 69 -14.04 1.34 -13.99
N ASP A 70 -13.13 2.23 -14.40
CA ASP A 70 -12.11 1.90 -15.39
C ASP A 70 -10.99 1.03 -14.78
N ARG A 71 -10.06 0.56 -15.62
CA ARG A 71 -8.99 -0.35 -15.17
C ARG A 71 -8.08 0.26 -14.11
N ASP A 72 -7.75 1.54 -14.26
CA ASP A 72 -6.84 2.23 -13.35
C ASP A 72 -7.54 2.45 -12.00
N GLN A 73 -8.84 2.76 -12.03
CA GLN A 73 -9.68 2.87 -10.84
C GLN A 73 -9.86 1.55 -10.10
N VAL A 74 -9.96 0.41 -10.81
CA VAL A 74 -9.99 -0.92 -10.17
C VAL A 74 -8.68 -1.21 -9.43
N ASP A 75 -7.54 -0.79 -9.99
CA ASP A 75 -6.25 -0.94 -9.32
C ASP A 75 -6.15 -0.07 -8.08
N VAL A 76 -6.61 1.19 -8.16
CA VAL A 76 -6.69 2.10 -6.99
C VAL A 76 -7.63 1.55 -5.92
N LEU A 77 -8.79 1.02 -6.31
CA LEU A 77 -9.72 0.35 -5.39
C LEU A 77 -9.01 -0.82 -4.69
N MET A 78 -8.28 -1.66 -5.43
CA MET A 78 -7.55 -2.78 -4.86
C MET A 78 -6.48 -2.32 -3.84
N LYS A 79 -5.77 -1.21 -4.10
CA LYS A 79 -4.83 -0.61 -3.13
C LYS A 79 -5.53 -0.24 -1.82
N TYR A 80 -6.67 0.45 -1.90
CA TYR A 80 -7.44 0.83 -0.71
C TYR A 80 -8.04 -0.38 0.03
N VAL A 81 -8.43 -1.45 -0.67
CA VAL A 81 -8.89 -2.69 -0.03
C VAL A 81 -7.77 -3.33 0.79
N TYR A 82 -6.56 -3.43 0.23
CA TYR A 82 -5.39 -3.95 0.96
C TYR A 82 -5.00 -3.05 2.14
N ARG A 83 -5.00 -1.73 1.94
CA ARG A 83 -4.73 -0.77 3.02
C ARG A 83 -5.77 -0.87 4.14
N GLY A 84 -7.04 -1.06 3.79
CA GLY A 84 -8.12 -1.27 4.75
C GLY A 84 -7.98 -2.54 5.59
N PHE A 85 -7.33 -3.59 5.06
CA PHE A 85 -7.01 -4.79 5.84
C PHE A 85 -5.94 -4.56 6.92
N GLU A 86 -5.12 -3.52 6.80
CA GLU A 86 -4.15 -3.14 7.84
C GLU A 86 -4.83 -2.51 9.06
N THR A 87 -6.02 -1.92 8.88
CA THR A 87 -6.79 -1.24 9.94
C THR A 87 -8.20 -1.83 10.09
N PRO A 88 -8.33 -3.08 10.58
CA PRO A 88 -9.63 -3.74 10.69
C PRO A 88 -10.50 -3.06 11.76
N SER A 89 -11.75 -2.78 11.41
CA SER A 89 -12.83 -2.45 12.35
C SER A 89 -13.90 -3.55 12.35
N GLU A 90 -14.78 -3.57 13.36
CA GLU A 90 -15.79 -4.62 13.52
C GLU A 90 -16.67 -4.78 12.26
N GLY A 91 -16.72 -5.99 11.71
CA GLY A 91 -17.48 -6.30 10.49
C GLY A 91 -16.85 -5.81 9.17
N SER A 92 -15.81 -4.97 9.21
CA SER A 92 -15.22 -4.37 7.99
C SER A 92 -14.50 -5.38 7.10
N SER A 93 -13.69 -6.28 7.68
CA SER A 93 -12.86 -7.20 6.90
C SER A 93 -13.70 -8.17 6.06
N GLY A 94 -14.84 -8.64 6.59
CA GLY A 94 -15.77 -9.48 5.84
C GLY A 94 -16.36 -8.75 4.63
N HIS A 95 -16.71 -7.47 4.81
CA HIS A 95 -17.23 -6.63 3.73
C HIS A 95 -16.16 -6.31 2.68
N LEU A 96 -14.92 -6.03 3.11
CA LEU A 96 -13.77 -5.82 2.23
C LEU A 96 -13.39 -7.07 1.43
N LEU A 97 -13.60 -8.28 1.97
CA LEU A 97 -13.39 -9.51 1.21
C LEU A 97 -14.36 -9.64 0.02
N VAL A 98 -15.59 -9.15 0.16
CA VAL A 98 -16.55 -9.09 -0.96
C VAL A 98 -16.11 -8.07 -2.01
N TRP A 99 -15.63 -6.89 -1.57
CA TRP A 99 -15.04 -5.90 -2.48
C TRP A 99 -13.84 -6.48 -3.25
N HIS A 100 -12.94 -7.17 -2.54
CA HIS A 100 -11.80 -7.85 -3.13
C HIS A 100 -12.23 -8.88 -4.19
N GLU A 101 -13.21 -9.74 -3.88
CA GLU A 101 -13.74 -10.74 -4.82
C GLU A 101 -14.20 -10.08 -6.12
N LYS A 102 -15.00 -9.01 -6.04
CA LYS A 102 -15.55 -8.34 -7.22
C LYS A 102 -14.49 -7.55 -7.99
N ALA A 103 -13.60 -6.84 -7.30
CA ALA A 103 -12.48 -6.16 -7.94
C ALA A 103 -11.52 -7.14 -8.63
N TYR A 104 -11.29 -8.32 -8.04
CA TYR A 104 -10.50 -9.39 -8.65
C TYR A 104 -11.17 -9.97 -9.90
N ALA A 105 -12.50 -10.11 -9.90
CA ALA A 105 -13.23 -10.59 -11.09
C ALA A 105 -13.01 -9.71 -12.33
N VAL A 106 -12.81 -8.39 -12.14
CA VAL A 106 -12.57 -7.43 -13.22
C VAL A 106 -11.07 -7.22 -13.49
N GLY A 107 -10.27 -6.97 -12.45
CA GLY A 107 -8.84 -6.62 -12.55
C GLY A 107 -7.90 -7.83 -12.66
N GLY A 108 -8.37 -9.02 -12.26
CA GLY A 108 -7.58 -10.25 -12.19
C GLY A 108 -6.41 -10.16 -11.21
N VAL A 109 -5.46 -11.08 -11.33
CA VAL A 109 -4.25 -11.09 -10.49
C VAL A 109 -3.35 -9.87 -10.73
N GLY A 110 -3.47 -9.24 -11.90
CA GLY A 110 -2.65 -8.08 -12.28
C GLY A 110 -2.88 -6.88 -11.36
N SER A 111 -4.13 -6.65 -10.92
CA SER A 111 -4.43 -5.54 -10.00
C SER A 111 -3.77 -5.75 -8.64
N ILE A 112 -3.81 -6.98 -8.11
CA ILE A 112 -3.12 -7.36 -6.87
C ILE A 112 -1.61 -7.21 -7.01
N MET A 113 -1.02 -7.71 -8.10
CA MET A 113 0.43 -7.58 -8.33
C MET A 113 0.85 -6.11 -8.34
N ARG A 114 0.08 -5.23 -8.96
CA ARG A 114 0.36 -3.79 -8.94
C ARG A 114 0.28 -3.19 -7.53
N VAL A 115 -0.58 -3.68 -6.63
CA VAL A 115 -0.54 -3.30 -5.20
C VAL A 115 0.76 -3.76 -4.55
N LEU A 116 1.15 -5.02 -4.75
CA LEU A 116 2.33 -5.61 -4.09
C LEU A 116 3.66 -5.02 -4.57
N THR A 117 3.68 -4.48 -5.79
CA THR A 117 4.87 -3.89 -6.40
C THR A 117 4.88 -2.36 -6.29
N ASP A 118 3.85 -1.76 -5.69
CA ASP A 118 3.79 -0.31 -5.53
C ASP A 118 4.75 0.14 -4.42
N THR A 119 5.74 0.94 -4.80
CA THR A 119 6.69 1.54 -3.86
C THR A 119 6.13 2.82 -3.23
N LYS A 120 5.14 3.46 -3.86
CA LYS A 120 4.46 4.65 -3.34
C LYS A 120 3.18 4.20 -2.62
N LYS A 121 3.22 4.15 -1.28
CA LYS A 121 2.04 3.75 -0.49
C LYS A 121 0.90 4.76 -0.62
N VAL A 122 -0.32 4.22 -0.65
CA VAL A 122 -1.59 4.92 -0.36
C VAL A 122 -2.05 4.59 1.06
#